data_AF-A0A7J9KDM3-F1
#
_entry.id   AF-A0A7J9KDM3-F1
#
_cell.length_a   1.000
_cell.length_b   1.000
_cell.length_c   1.000
_cell.angle_alpha   90.00
_cell.angle_beta   90.00
_cell.angle_gamma   90.00
#
_symmetry.space_group_name_H-M   'P 1'
#
loop_
_entity.id
_entity.type
_entity.pdbx_description
1 polymer ?
#
loop_
_entity_poly.entity_id
_entity_poly.type
_entity_poly.pdbx_seq_one_letter_code
_entity_poly.pdbx_strand_id
1 'polypeptide(L)'
;MRKKHSPTMFTQHIEMISRLRHNHLVSCIGHCFECCPDDSTVGIVYFVFESLPNGTLRSSICGGGVRLNWAQRITAGIGVAKGIQFLHTGIMPGVFSNHLKITDVLLDNNFHVKICTYNLPLLARQNAGLMV
;
A
#
# COMPACT_ATOMS: atom_id res chain seq x y z
N MET A 1 -28.88 -2.64 -7.97
CA MET A 1 -28.26 -2.14 -9.23
C MET A 1 -26.81 -1.78 -8.95
N ARG A 2 -25.83 -2.54 -9.47
CA ARG A 2 -24.40 -2.19 -9.37
C ARG A 2 -24.16 -0.99 -10.28
N LYS A 3 -23.63 0.12 -9.74
CA LYS A 3 -23.28 1.30 -10.53
C LYS A 3 -22.11 0.94 -11.46
N LYS A 4 -22.36 0.90 -12.77
CA LYS A 4 -21.32 0.80 -13.80
C LYS A 4 -20.54 2.12 -13.78
N HIS A 5 -19.27 2.07 -13.38
CA HIS A 5 -18.39 3.23 -13.37
C HIS A 5 -17.57 3.29 -14.66
N SER A 6 -17.45 4.49 -15.24
CA SER A 6 -16.64 4.74 -16.43
C SER A 6 -15.17 4.35 -16.18
N PRO A 7 -14.47 3.69 -17.14
CA PRO A 7 -13.05 3.34 -17.05
C PRO A 7 -12.16 4.52 -16.66
N THR A 8 -12.51 5.73 -17.13
CA THR A 8 -11.74 6.96 -16.94
C THR A 8 -11.64 7.43 -15.48
N MET A 9 -12.60 7.08 -14.62
CA MET A 9 -12.57 7.48 -13.21
C MET A 9 -11.49 6.72 -12.42
N PHE A 10 -11.20 5.48 -12.83
CA PHE A 10 -10.19 4.64 -12.20
C PHE A 10 -8.78 4.99 -12.67
N THR A 11 -8.61 5.39 -13.95
CA THR A 11 -7.31 5.64 -14.57
C THR A 11 -6.47 6.67 -13.80
N GLN A 12 -7.05 7.83 -13.46
CA GLN A 12 -6.30 8.90 -12.76
C GLN A 12 -5.75 8.43 -11.41
N HIS A 13 -6.53 7.65 -10.67
CA HIS A 13 -6.07 7.16 -9.39
C HIS A 13 -5.06 6.02 -9.54
N ILE A 14 -5.29 5.09 -10.46
CA ILE A 14 -4.33 4.00 -10.74
C ILE A 14 -2.99 4.58 -11.16
N GLU A 15 -2.98 5.63 -11.99
CA GLU A 15 -1.79 6.38 -12.36
C GLU A 15 -1.13 7.04 -11.15
N MET A 16 -1.90 7.69 -10.28
CA MET A 16 -1.38 8.26 -9.04
C MET A 16 -0.68 7.18 -8.19
N ILE A 17 -1.34 6.04 -7.96
CA ILE A 17 -0.78 4.91 -7.18
C ILE A 17 0.50 4.39 -7.81
N SER A 18 0.52 4.22 -9.13
CA SER A 18 1.67 3.71 -9.88
C SER A 18 2.88 4.66 -9.82
N ARG A 19 2.64 5.96 -9.61
CA ARG A 19 3.67 7.00 -9.50
C ARG A 19 4.17 7.23 -8.07
N LEU A 20 3.53 6.63 -7.05
CA LEU A 20 3.97 6.75 -5.67
C LEU A 20 5.25 5.93 -5.45
N ARG A 21 6.38 6.64 -5.31
CA ARG A 21 7.69 6.05 -5.06
C ARG A 21 8.35 6.75 -3.88
N HIS A 22 8.61 5.98 -2.82
CA HIS A 22 9.29 6.47 -1.64
C HIS A 22 9.95 5.30 -0.90
N ASN A 23 11.12 5.52 -0.29
CA ASN A 23 11.89 4.45 0.37
C ASN A 23 11.15 3.77 1.53
N HIS A 24 10.16 4.45 2.10
CA HIS A 24 9.35 3.94 3.21
C HIS A 24 7.90 3.62 2.83
N LEU A 25 7.60 3.52 1.54
CA LEU A 25 6.33 3.00 1.02
C LEU A 25 6.58 1.76 0.17
N VAL A 26 5.67 0.80 0.22
CA VAL A 26 5.70 -0.34 -0.70
C VAL A 26 5.33 0.18 -2.08
N SER A 27 6.20 -0.06 -3.06
CA SER A 27 6.03 0.43 -4.41
C SER A 27 5.05 -0.44 -5.20
N CYS A 28 4.06 0.19 -5.81
CA CYS A 28 3.27 -0.43 -6.88
C CYS A 28 4.15 -0.54 -8.14
N ILE A 29 4.33 -1.76 -8.64
CA ILE A 29 5.10 -2.08 -9.85
C ILE A 29 4.20 -2.10 -11.08
N GLY A 30 2.93 -2.49 -10.93
CA GLY A 30 2.00 -2.56 -12.05
C GLY A 30 0.56 -2.80 -11.60
N HIS A 31 -0.32 -2.94 -12.59
CA HIS A 31 -1.73 -3.25 -12.37
C HIS A 31 -2.28 -4.09 -13.52
N CYS A 32 -3.38 -4.80 -13.27
CA CYS A 32 -4.10 -5.59 -14.26
C CYS A 32 -5.61 -5.34 -14.10
N PHE A 33 -6.34 -5.42 -15.21
CA PHE A 33 -7.78 -5.25 -15.26
C PHE A 33 -8.44 -6.56 -15.66
N GLU A 34 -9.46 -6.97 -14.89
CA GLU A 34 -10.40 -7.98 -15.33
C GLU A 34 -11.67 -7.28 -15.83
N CYS A 35 -11.99 -7.48 -17.10
CA CYS A 35 -13.17 -6.90 -17.74
C CYS A 35 -14.41 -7.77 -17.52
N CYS A 36 -15.56 -7.12 -17.35
CA CYS A 36 -16.85 -7.81 -17.30
C CYS A 36 -17.17 -8.41 -18.68
N PRO A 37 -17.66 -9.66 -18.76
CA PRO A 37 -17.94 -10.33 -20.02
C PRO A 37 -19.01 -9.67 -20.90
N ASP A 38 -19.90 -8.87 -20.29
CA ASP A 38 -21.10 -8.32 -20.92
C ASP A 38 -20.89 -6.99 -21.65
N ASP A 39 -19.90 -6.18 -21.23
CA ASP A 39 -19.77 -4.79 -21.68
C ASP A 39 -18.32 -4.30 -21.71
N SER A 40 -17.33 -5.19 -21.57
CA SER A 40 -15.89 -4.86 -21.49
C SER A 40 -15.51 -3.83 -20.40
N THR A 41 -16.45 -3.51 -19.51
CA THR A 41 -16.23 -2.58 -18.39
C THR A 41 -15.31 -3.19 -17.34
N VAL A 42 -14.49 -2.38 -16.67
CA VAL A 42 -13.57 -2.89 -15.64
C VAL A 42 -14.37 -3.43 -14.46
N GLY A 43 -14.23 -4.73 -14.18
CA GLY A 43 -14.84 -5.42 -13.05
C GLY A 43 -13.95 -5.44 -11.82
N ILE A 44 -12.71 -5.93 -11.97
CA ILE A 44 -11.72 -6.03 -10.88
C ILE A 44 -10.41 -5.38 -11.33
N VAL A 45 -9.76 -4.67 -10.40
CA VAL A 45 -8.40 -4.12 -10.59
C VAL A 45 -7.46 -4.84 -9.64
N TYR A 46 -6.43 -5.46 -10.20
CA TYR A 46 -5.34 -6.06 -9.44
C TYR A 46 -4.15 -5.11 -9.41
N PHE A 47 -3.57 -4.87 -8.25
CA PHE A 47 -2.32 -4.13 -8.10
C PHE A 47 -1.18 -5.10 -7.80
N VAL A 48 -0.06 -4.92 -8.49
CA VAL A 48 1.15 -5.71 -8.30
C VAL A 48 2.16 -4.84 -7.56
N PHE A 49 2.55 -5.27 -6.36
CA PHE A 49 3.51 -4.56 -5.52
C PHE A 49 4.87 -5.25 -5.52
N GLU A 50 5.90 -4.53 -5.08
CA GLU A 50 7.19 -5.15 -4.77
C GLU A 50 7.04 -6.22 -3.67
N SER A 51 7.82 -7.30 -3.78
CA SER A 51 7.83 -8.38 -2.78
C SER A 51 8.73 -8.02 -1.61
N LEU A 52 8.23 -8.24 -0.38
CA LEU A 52 8.96 -8.01 0.86
C LEU A 52 8.97 -9.29 1.72
N PRO A 53 10.00 -10.14 1.59
CA PRO A 53 9.99 -11.48 2.19
C PRO A 53 10.15 -11.49 3.72
N ASN A 54 10.63 -10.40 4.33
CA ASN A 54 10.83 -10.31 5.78
C ASN A 54 9.53 -10.06 6.57
N GLY A 55 8.39 -10.04 5.88
CA GLY A 55 7.07 -10.00 6.50
C GLY A 55 6.79 -8.68 7.22
N THR A 56 5.88 -8.75 8.21
CA THR A 56 5.39 -7.55 8.92
C THR A 56 6.31 -7.14 10.06
N LEU A 57 6.35 -5.84 10.34
CA LEU A 57 7.02 -5.27 11.52
C LEU A 57 6.45 -5.88 12.81
N ARG A 58 5.14 -6.17 12.86
CA ARG A 58 4.50 -6.86 13.98
C ARG A 58 5.16 -8.21 14.27
N SER A 59 5.32 -9.05 13.24
CA SER A 59 5.92 -10.39 13.39
C SER A 59 7.34 -10.31 13.95
N SER A 60 8.10 -9.32 13.50
CA SER A 60 9.49 -9.09 13.88
C SER A 60 9.66 -8.54 15.31
N ILE A 61 8.63 -7.87 15.85
CA ILE A 61 8.60 -7.37 17.22
C ILE A 61 8.05 -8.41 18.20
N CYS A 62 6.98 -9.12 17.81
CA CYS A 62 6.27 -10.09 18.66
C CYS A 62 6.83 -11.52 18.59
N GLY A 63 7.90 -11.76 17.82
CA GLY A 63 8.63 -13.03 17.84
C GLY A 63 8.15 -14.11 16.87
N GLY A 64 7.40 -13.74 15.82
CA GLY A 64 6.95 -14.65 14.74
C GLY A 64 7.72 -14.48 13.42
N GLY A 65 8.71 -13.61 13.37
CA GLY A 65 9.54 -13.32 12.19
C GLY A 65 10.98 -13.01 12.57
N VAL A 66 11.71 -12.33 11.68
CA VAL A 66 13.10 -11.94 11.96
C VAL A 66 13.16 -10.97 13.14
N ARG A 67 13.99 -11.27 14.14
CA ARG A 67 14.07 -10.43 15.35
C ARG A 67 14.92 -9.19 15.09
N LEU A 68 14.29 -8.01 15.18
CA LEU A 68 15.00 -6.73 15.14
C LEU A 68 15.68 -6.45 16.48
N ASN A 69 16.95 -6.02 16.43
CA ASN A 69 17.65 -5.46 17.58
C ASN A 69 17.12 -4.05 17.93
N TRP A 70 17.57 -3.49 19.05
CA TRP A 70 17.06 -2.20 19.53
C TRP A 70 17.30 -1.05 18.53
N ALA A 71 18.50 -0.95 17.97
CA ALA A 71 18.81 0.09 17.00
C ALA A 71 17.93 -0.01 15.75
N GLN A 72 17.70 -1.23 15.24
CA GLN A 72 16.81 -1.48 14.11
C GLN A 72 15.36 -1.08 14.42
N ARG A 73 14.88 -1.28 15.65
CA ARG A 73 13.52 -0.86 16.07
C ARG A 73 13.37 0.67 16.05
N ILE A 74 14.39 1.40 16.48
CA ILE A 74 14.41 2.87 16.41
C ILE A 74 14.42 3.32 14.94
N THR A 75 15.27 2.73 14.11
CA THR A 75 15.32 2.99 12.66
C THR A 75 13.98 2.70 11.99
N ALA A 76 13.31 1.62 12.37
CA ALA A 76 11.97 1.27 11.90
C ALA A 76 10.94 2.36 12.26
N GLY A 77 10.92 2.84 13.52
CA GLY A 77 10.04 3.93 13.92
C GLY A 77 10.26 5.22 13.12
N ILE A 78 11.52 5.59 12.89
CA ILE A 78 11.89 6.74 12.06
C ILE A 78 11.42 6.55 10.61
N GLY A 79 11.61 5.36 10.05
CA GLY A 79 11.17 5.05 8.69
C GLY A 79 9.65 5.15 8.52
N VAL A 80 8.88 4.67 9.50
CA VAL A 80 7.41 4.82 9.51
C VAL A 80 7.03 6.31 9.52
N ALA A 81 7.64 7.10 10.40
CA ALA A 81 7.38 8.55 10.47
C ALA A 81 7.68 9.27 9.14
N LYS A 82 8.80 8.94 8.49
CA LYS A 82 9.16 9.46 7.16
C LYS A 82 8.15 9.06 6.08
N GLY A 83 7.67 7.81 6.10
CA GLY A 83 6.64 7.33 5.18
C GLY A 83 5.32 8.09 5.34
N ILE A 84 4.88 8.30 6.58
CA ILE A 84 3.68 9.08 6.90
C ILE A 84 3.85 10.54 6.45
N GLN A 85 5.00 11.16 6.75
CA GLN A 85 5.29 12.52 6.31
C GLN A 85 5.17 12.65 4.78
N PHE A 86 5.75 11.73 4.03
CA PHE A 86 5.64 11.73 2.57
C PHE A 86 4.18 11.60 2.10
N LEU A 87 3.37 10.75 2.72
CA LEU A 87 1.95 10.64 2.39
C LEU A 87 1.17 11.92 2.68
N HIS A 88 1.50 12.64 3.76
CA HIS A 88 0.79 13.86 4.14
C HIS A 88 1.17 15.06 3.29
N THR A 89 2.47 15.23 2.99
CA THR A 89 2.99 16.48 2.42
C THR A 89 3.75 16.31 1.11
N GLY A 90 4.15 15.09 0.77
CA GLY A 90 4.94 14.78 -0.43
C GLY A 90 4.09 14.52 -1.69
N ILE A 91 2.77 14.45 -1.55
CA ILE A 91 1.83 14.13 -2.63
C ILE A 91 0.63 15.06 -2.56
N MET A 92 0.01 15.35 -3.71
CA MET A 92 -1.13 16.26 -3.83
C MET A 92 -2.29 15.59 -4.58
N PRO A 93 -3.47 15.46 -3.96
CA PRO A 93 -3.78 15.74 -2.56
C PRO A 93 -3.06 14.79 -1.59
N GLY A 94 -2.72 15.27 -0.40
CA GLY A 94 -2.14 14.45 0.67
C GLY A 94 -3.07 13.31 1.08
N VAL A 95 -2.50 12.16 1.45
CA VAL A 95 -3.23 10.97 1.93
C VAL A 95 -3.13 10.89 3.44
N PHE A 96 -4.22 11.21 4.12
CA PHE A 96 -4.33 11.16 5.58
C PHE A 96 -5.04 9.86 5.97
N SER A 97 -4.27 8.79 6.20
CA SER A 97 -4.82 7.47 6.56
C SER A 97 -5.12 7.41 8.06
N ASN A 98 -6.39 7.26 8.44
CA ASN A 98 -6.81 7.17 9.85
C ASN A 98 -6.59 5.79 10.50
N HIS A 99 -6.02 4.82 9.78
CA HIS A 99 -6.04 3.41 10.19
C HIS A 99 -4.71 2.67 10.01
N LEU A 100 -3.57 3.37 9.96
CA LEU A 100 -2.27 2.70 9.85
C LEU A 100 -2.01 1.82 11.10
N LYS A 101 -1.82 0.52 10.89
CA LYS A 101 -1.45 -0.45 11.93
C LYS A 101 -0.04 -0.97 11.70
N ILE A 102 0.56 -1.52 12.76
CA ILE A 102 1.89 -2.15 12.68
C ILE A 102 1.92 -3.40 11.78
N THR A 103 0.76 -4.00 11.49
CA THR A 103 0.60 -5.08 10.50
C THR A 103 0.75 -4.59 9.07
N ASP A 104 0.56 -3.29 8.86
CA ASP A 104 0.57 -2.66 7.54
C ASP A 104 1.95 -2.12 7.18
N VAL A 105 2.95 -2.44 8.01
CA VAL A 105 4.35 -2.07 7.83
C VAL A 105 5.12 -3.35 7.57
N LEU A 106 5.72 -3.45 6.40
CA LEU A 106 6.53 -4.57 5.97
C LEU A 106 8.02 -4.24 6.07
N LEU A 107 8.86 -5.28 6.07
CA LEU A 107 10.32 -5.15 6.08
C LEU A 107 10.89 -5.58 4.73
N ASP A 108 11.74 -4.74 4.15
CA ASP A 108 12.52 -5.12 2.97
C ASP A 108 13.70 -6.03 3.34
N ASN A 109 14.48 -6.45 2.34
CA ASN A 109 15.64 -7.34 2.51
C ASN A 109 16.73 -6.76 3.44
N ASN A 110 16.75 -5.45 3.65
CA ASN A 110 17.70 -4.74 4.50
C ASN A 110 17.10 -4.36 5.87
N PHE A 111 15.91 -4.88 6.19
CA PHE A 111 15.15 -4.56 7.40
C PHE A 111 14.71 -3.10 7.49
N HIS A 112 14.64 -2.38 6.37
CA HIS A 112 13.97 -1.09 6.33
C HIS A 112 12.46 -1.31 6.24
N VAL A 113 11.74 -0.43 6.93
CA VAL A 113 10.27 -0.45 6.92
C VAL A 113 9.72 0.16 5.65
N LYS A 114 8.64 -0.43 5.16
CA LYS A 114 7.81 0.09 4.08
C LYS A 114 6.33 -0.04 4.44
N ILE A 115 5.58 1.05 4.36
CA ILE A 115 4.13 1.06 4.60
C ILE A 115 3.42 0.47 3.38
N CYS A 116 2.66 -0.60 3.56
CA CYS A 116 1.92 -1.28 2.48
C CYS A 116 0.47 -0.80 2.35
N THR A 117 -0.21 -0.49 3.44
CA THR A 117 -1.61 0.00 3.38
C THR A 117 -1.68 1.49 3.57
N TYR A 118 -1.50 2.24 2.49
CA TYR A 118 -1.95 3.62 2.41
C TYR A 118 -3.24 3.62 1.60
N ASN A 119 -4.39 3.54 2.31
CA ASN A 119 -5.73 3.48 1.72
C ASN A 119 -5.95 4.68 0.80
N LEU A 120 -5.76 4.46 -0.49
CA LEU A 120 -6.08 5.47 -1.50
C LEU A 120 -7.60 5.44 -1.70
N PRO A 121 -8.26 6.60 -1.84
CA PRO A 121 -9.72 6.74 -1.76
C PRO A 121 -10.58 5.80 -2.64
N LEU A 122 -10.01 5.06 -3.61
CA LEU A 122 -10.75 4.01 -4.33
C LEU A 122 -11.15 2.83 -3.43
N LEU A 123 -10.31 2.46 -2.46
CA LEU A 123 -10.54 1.27 -1.62
C LEU A 123 -11.61 1.50 -0.55
N ALA A 124 -11.91 2.76 -0.21
CA ALA A 124 -12.90 3.09 0.81
C ALA A 124 -14.35 2.97 0.31
N ARG A 125 -14.57 2.88 -1.02
CA ARG A 125 -15.91 2.82 -1.62
C ARG A 125 -16.39 1.41 -1.96
N GLN A 126 -15.54 0.40 -1.90
CA GLN A 126 -15.93 -0.99 -2.14
C GLN A 126 -15.15 -1.91 -1.21
N ASN A 127 -15.82 -2.86 -0.57
CA ASN A 127 -15.24 -3.93 0.24
C ASN A 127 -14.23 -4.75 -0.59
N ALA A 128 -13.04 -4.22 -0.80
CA ALA A 128 -11.92 -4.91 -1.39
C ALA A 128 -11.09 -5.46 -0.22
N GLY A 129 -11.27 -6.75 0.06
CA GLY A 129 -10.32 -7.46 0.91
C GLY A 129 -8.93 -7.32 0.29
N LEU A 130 -8.01 -6.68 1.01
CA LEU A 130 -6.60 -6.78 0.69
C LEU A 130 -6.17 -8.23 0.97
N MET A 131 -6.01 -9.01 -0.08
CA MET A 131 -5.12 -10.17 -0.02
C MET A 131 -3.71 -9.64 -0.31
N VAL A 132 -2.88 -9.69 0.73
CA VAL A 132 -1.42 -9.54 0.66
C VAL A 132 -0.84 -10.91 0.34
#